data_AF-A0A3M3XQM2-F1
#
_entry.id   AF-A0A3M3XQM2-F1
#
_cell.length_a   1.000
_cell.length_b   1.000
_cell.length_c   1.000
_cell.angle_alpha   90.00
_cell.angle_beta   90.00
_cell.angle_gamma   90.00
#
_symmetry.space_group_name_H-M   'P 1'
#
loop_
_entity.id
_entity.type
_entity.pdbx_description
1 polymer ?
#
loop_
_entity_poly.entity_id
_entity_poly.type
_entity_poly.pdbx_seq_one_letter_code
_entity_poly.pdbx_strand_id
1 'polypeptide(L)'
;APMQDEHGKRLKPALQAKALQAAWIQALDTLPEGQKPVRVFYDSTNNPEAEIALNNALHDLNKDGHGLELGNVEEGYDIGRRLGNTGVSGALVEINLATIASYKDGGVSAVVYAGTDGSLTVQMVRPPDDARKAKNSQNRGADPFTFGSPTGGAPAE
;
A
#
# COMPACT_ATOMS: atom_id res chain seq x y z
N ALA A 1 -12.84 -3.43 -4.38
CA ALA A 1 -13.66 -4.34 -3.56
C ALA A 1 -14.89 -3.61 -3.04
N PRO A 2 -16.11 -3.99 -3.47
CA PRO A 2 -17.34 -3.40 -2.93
C PRO A 2 -17.51 -3.81 -1.46
N MET A 3 -17.78 -2.83 -0.59
CA MET A 3 -18.03 -3.05 0.85
C MET A 3 -19.50 -2.96 1.22
N GLN A 4 -20.36 -2.78 0.22
CA GLN A 4 -21.81 -2.66 0.33
C GLN A 4 -22.47 -3.65 -0.63
N ASP A 5 -23.69 -4.06 -0.31
CA ASP A 5 -24.55 -4.84 -1.19
C ASP A 5 -25.25 -3.95 -2.24
N GLU A 6 -26.05 -4.58 -3.10
CA GLU A 6 -26.78 -3.91 -4.20
C GLU A 6 -27.79 -2.84 -3.71
N HIS A 7 -28.12 -2.83 -2.42
CA HIS A 7 -29.00 -1.86 -1.78
C HIS A 7 -28.24 -0.77 -1.01
N GLY A 8 -26.91 -0.71 -1.16
CA GLY A 8 -26.06 0.23 -0.43
C GLY A 8 -25.90 -0.10 1.05
N LYS A 9 -26.36 -1.27 1.49
CA LYS A 9 -26.18 -1.70 2.87
C LYS A 9 -24.81 -2.34 3.02
N ARG A 10 -24.07 -1.95 4.06
CA ARG A 10 -22.75 -2.49 4.33
C ARG A 10 -22.78 -4.02 4.48
N LEU A 11 -21.82 -4.68 3.85
CA LEU A 11 -21.64 -6.13 3.91
C LEU A 11 -21.30 -6.58 5.35
N LYS A 12 -21.63 -7.83 5.69
CA LYS A 12 -21.17 -8.43 6.95
C LYS A 12 -19.63 -8.54 6.97
N PRO A 13 -18.96 -8.50 8.14
CA PRO A 13 -17.50 -8.52 8.23
C PRO A 13 -16.81 -9.64 7.44
N ALA A 14 -17.33 -10.86 7.51
CA ALA A 14 -16.76 -11.99 6.75
C ALA A 14 -16.87 -11.81 5.22
N LEU A 15 -17.93 -11.14 4.74
CA LEU A 15 -18.11 -10.85 3.32
C LEU A 15 -17.22 -9.68 2.88
N GLN A 16 -16.98 -8.69 3.74
CA GLN A 16 -16.00 -7.62 3.48
C GLN A 16 -14.59 -8.20 3.35
N ALA A 17 -14.16 -9.05 4.30
CA ALA A 17 -12.87 -9.72 4.25
C ALA A 17 -12.73 -10.55 2.97
N LYS A 18 -13.74 -11.34 2.59
CA LYS A 18 -13.75 -12.11 1.34
C LYS A 18 -13.66 -11.22 0.10
N ALA A 19 -14.39 -10.11 0.05
CA ALA A 19 -14.33 -9.16 -1.06
C ALA A 19 -12.94 -8.51 -1.18
N LEU A 20 -12.30 -8.23 -0.06
CA LEU A 20 -10.95 -7.66 -0.02
C LEU A 20 -9.87 -8.69 -0.36
N GLN A 21 -10.02 -9.95 0.07
CA GLN A 21 -9.17 -11.06 -0.39
C GLN A 21 -9.21 -11.18 -1.92
N ALA A 22 -10.40 -11.16 -2.52
CA ALA A 22 -10.55 -11.24 -3.96
C ALA A 22 -9.85 -10.07 -4.67
N ALA A 23 -10.01 -8.84 -4.16
CA ALA A 23 -9.31 -7.68 -4.73
C ALA A 23 -7.79 -7.73 -4.51
N TRP A 24 -7.33 -8.29 -3.40
CA TRP A 24 -5.91 -8.50 -3.13
C TRP A 24 -5.31 -9.48 -4.13
N ILE A 25 -5.92 -10.65 -4.34
CA ILE A 25 -5.50 -11.63 -5.33
C ILE A 25 -5.53 -11.02 -6.74
N GLN A 26 -6.60 -10.32 -7.11
CA GLN A 26 -6.67 -9.64 -8.40
C GLN A 26 -5.52 -8.64 -8.59
N ALA A 27 -5.13 -7.92 -7.53
CA ALA A 27 -3.99 -7.02 -7.57
C ALA A 27 -2.65 -7.77 -7.67
N LEU A 28 -2.51 -8.92 -7.00
CA LEU A 28 -1.34 -9.80 -7.15
C LEU A 28 -1.19 -10.30 -8.58
N ASP A 29 -2.30 -10.66 -9.24
CA ASP A 29 -2.30 -11.16 -10.63
C ASP A 29 -1.81 -10.11 -11.65
N THR A 30 -1.74 -8.83 -11.26
CA THR A 30 -1.15 -7.76 -12.10
C THR A 30 0.38 -7.71 -12.04
N LEU A 31 0.99 -8.43 -11.08
CA LEU A 31 2.43 -8.44 -10.90
C LEU A 31 3.10 -9.44 -11.85
N PRO A 32 4.36 -9.18 -12.26
CA PRO A 32 5.17 -10.20 -12.90
C PRO A 32 5.32 -11.44 -12.01
N GLU A 33 5.46 -12.60 -12.65
CA GLU A 33 5.60 -13.87 -11.96
C GLU A 33 6.70 -13.83 -10.89
N GLY A 34 6.41 -14.38 -9.71
CA GLY A 34 7.32 -14.41 -8.56
C GLY A 34 7.41 -13.10 -7.76
N GLN A 35 6.79 -12.00 -8.20
CA GLN A 35 6.71 -10.79 -7.39
C GLN A 35 5.51 -10.84 -6.45
N LYS A 36 5.74 -10.39 -5.20
CA LYS A 36 4.71 -10.24 -4.18
C LYS A 36 4.98 -9.00 -3.34
N PRO A 37 3.93 -8.37 -2.76
CA PRO A 37 4.12 -7.29 -1.83
C PRO A 37 4.85 -7.79 -0.59
N VAL A 38 5.74 -6.94 -0.07
CA VAL A 38 6.46 -7.18 1.19
C VAL A 38 5.98 -6.24 2.30
N ARG A 39 5.11 -5.29 1.96
CA ARG A 39 4.54 -4.28 2.85
C ARG A 39 3.23 -3.73 2.30
N VAL A 40 2.40 -3.18 3.17
CA VAL A 40 1.14 -2.52 2.85
C VAL A 40 0.98 -1.20 3.60
N PHE A 41 0.60 -0.15 2.88
CA PHE A 41 0.24 1.17 3.41
C PHE A 41 -1.28 1.31 3.40
N TYR A 42 -1.85 1.78 4.51
CA TYR A 42 -3.29 1.97 4.67
C TYR A 42 -3.57 3.04 5.74
N ASP A 43 -4.78 3.59 5.75
CA ASP A 43 -5.22 4.59 6.73
C ASP A 43 -6.44 4.10 7.54
N SER A 44 -6.28 3.93 8.85
CA SER A 44 -7.36 3.55 9.77
C SER A 44 -8.17 4.74 10.32
N THR A 45 -7.70 5.98 10.16
CA THR A 45 -8.15 7.18 10.91
C THR A 45 -9.67 7.36 10.93
N ASN A 46 -10.33 7.15 9.79
CA ASN A 46 -11.79 7.28 9.66
C ASN A 46 -12.45 5.98 9.17
N ASN A 47 -11.72 4.87 9.19
CA ASN A 47 -12.20 3.60 8.63
C ASN A 47 -11.68 2.37 9.41
N PRO A 48 -11.96 2.28 10.72
CA PRO A 48 -11.52 1.13 11.54
C PRO A 48 -12.10 -0.20 11.05
N GLU A 49 -13.27 -0.18 10.41
CA GLU A 49 -13.86 -1.40 9.84
C GLU A 49 -13.08 -1.90 8.62
N ALA A 50 -12.54 -1.00 7.78
CA ALA A 50 -11.65 -1.41 6.69
C ALA A 50 -10.34 -2.00 7.21
N GLU A 51 -9.79 -1.47 8.30
CA GLU A 51 -8.63 -2.07 8.97
C GLU A 51 -8.93 -3.50 9.42
N ILE A 52 -10.08 -3.73 10.07
CA ILE A 52 -10.49 -5.07 10.50
C ILE A 52 -10.67 -6.00 9.30
N ALA A 53 -11.32 -5.53 8.23
CA ALA A 53 -11.51 -6.31 7.01
C ALA A 53 -10.17 -6.65 6.34
N LEU A 54 -9.24 -5.70 6.28
CA LEU A 54 -7.89 -5.89 5.75
C LEU A 54 -7.09 -6.89 6.58
N ASN A 55 -7.11 -6.75 7.90
CA ASN A 55 -6.44 -7.67 8.80
C ASN A 55 -6.94 -9.10 8.61
N ASN A 56 -8.26 -9.30 8.61
CA ASN A 56 -8.85 -10.63 8.42
C ASN A 56 -8.54 -11.19 7.02
N ALA A 57 -8.61 -10.35 5.99
CA ALA A 57 -8.31 -10.75 4.63
C ALA A 57 -6.87 -11.27 4.49
N LEU A 58 -5.90 -10.48 4.97
CA LEU A 58 -4.48 -10.81 4.86
C LEU A 58 -4.09 -11.96 5.78
N HIS A 59 -4.63 -12.03 6.99
CA HIS A 59 -4.38 -13.13 7.92
C HIS A 59 -4.82 -14.48 7.33
N ASP A 60 -5.97 -14.53 6.66
CA ASP A 60 -6.40 -15.74 5.97
C ASP A 60 -5.52 -16.07 4.76
N LEU A 61 -5.08 -15.06 4.00
CA LEU A 61 -4.17 -15.23 2.86
C LEU A 61 -2.75 -15.66 3.28
N ASN A 62 -2.37 -15.47 4.55
CA ASN A 62 -1.09 -15.97 5.07
C ASN A 62 -1.00 -17.50 5.04
N LYS A 63 -2.12 -18.22 5.02
CA LYS A 63 -2.13 -19.70 4.93
C LYS A 63 -1.47 -20.19 3.63
N ASP A 64 -1.59 -19.41 2.56
CA ASP A 64 -1.07 -19.73 1.23
C ASP A 64 0.15 -18.87 0.84
N GLY A 65 0.69 -18.08 1.78
CA GLY A 65 1.88 -17.24 1.57
C GLY A 65 1.64 -15.95 0.76
N HIS A 66 0.37 -15.57 0.56
CA HIS A 66 -0.05 -14.39 -0.20
C HIS A 66 -0.44 -13.19 0.68
N GLY A 67 -0.53 -13.40 1.99
CA GLY A 67 -0.87 -12.36 2.97
C GLY A 67 0.32 -11.54 3.46
N LEU A 68 0.01 -10.60 4.34
CA LEU A 68 0.94 -9.81 5.14
C LEU A 68 0.37 -9.71 6.57
N GLU A 69 1.23 -9.49 7.55
CA GLU A 69 0.84 -9.29 8.95
C GLU A 69 0.79 -7.80 9.28
N LEU A 70 -0.41 -7.24 9.47
CA LEU A 70 -0.57 -5.81 9.77
C LEU A 70 0.06 -5.41 11.10
N GLY A 71 0.17 -6.36 12.05
CA GLY A 71 0.85 -6.14 13.32
C GLY A 71 2.39 -6.14 13.22
N ASN A 72 2.97 -6.60 12.11
CA ASN A 72 4.41 -6.54 11.89
C ASN A 72 4.81 -5.13 11.41
N VAL A 73 5.72 -4.49 12.14
CA VAL A 73 6.17 -3.11 11.88
C VAL A 73 6.80 -2.91 10.50
N GLU A 74 7.34 -3.97 9.90
CA GLU A 74 7.97 -3.98 8.58
C GLU A 74 7.00 -4.33 7.44
N GLU A 75 5.79 -4.81 7.77
CA GLU A 75 4.78 -5.21 6.77
C GLU A 75 3.56 -4.29 6.79
N GLY A 76 3.09 -3.85 7.97
CA GLY A 76 1.92 -3.01 8.15
C GLY A 76 2.24 -1.55 8.48
N TYR A 77 1.86 -0.64 7.57
CA TYR A 77 2.05 0.80 7.73
C TYR A 77 0.70 1.51 7.79
N ASP A 78 0.12 1.57 8.99
CA ASP A 78 -1.04 2.42 9.28
C ASP A 78 -0.60 3.89 9.32
N ILE A 79 -0.81 4.60 8.20
CA ILE A 79 -0.46 6.02 8.10
C ILE A 79 -1.35 6.89 8.97
N GLY A 80 -2.57 6.46 9.28
CA GLY A 80 -3.47 7.17 10.17
C GLY A 80 -2.93 7.26 11.59
N ARG A 81 -2.38 6.14 12.08
CA ARG A 81 -1.68 6.12 13.39
C ARG A 81 -0.33 6.83 13.38
N ARG A 82 0.40 6.80 12.25
CA ARG A 82 1.77 7.34 12.16
C ARG A 82 1.81 8.83 11.84
N LEU A 83 0.89 9.33 11.00
CA LEU A 83 0.87 10.70 10.48
C LEU A 83 -0.40 11.48 10.87
N GLY A 84 -1.45 10.80 11.34
CA GLY A 84 -2.74 11.40 11.62
C GLY A 84 -3.62 11.54 10.38
N ASN A 85 -4.71 12.32 10.52
CA ASN A 85 -5.68 12.53 9.45
C ASN A 85 -5.07 13.37 8.32
N THR A 86 -4.81 12.74 7.18
CA THR A 86 -4.29 13.40 5.97
C THR A 86 -5.40 13.89 5.02
N GLY A 87 -6.66 13.76 5.44
CA GLY A 87 -7.84 14.24 4.72
C GLY A 87 -8.01 13.56 3.36
N VAL A 88 -8.49 14.33 2.38
CA VAL A 88 -8.72 13.85 1.01
C VAL A 88 -7.43 13.40 0.29
N SER A 89 -6.26 13.73 0.85
CA SER A 89 -4.96 13.37 0.29
C SER A 89 -4.46 12.00 0.74
N GLY A 90 -5.16 11.28 1.63
CA GLY A 90 -4.66 10.04 2.23
C GLY A 90 -4.18 9.01 1.22
N ALA A 91 -4.99 8.68 0.20
CA ALA A 91 -4.58 7.75 -0.86
C ALA A 91 -3.30 8.22 -1.59
N LEU A 92 -3.15 9.53 -1.83
CA LEU A 92 -1.94 10.07 -2.47
C LEU A 92 -0.73 9.98 -1.54
N VAL A 93 -0.92 10.18 -0.23
CA VAL A 93 0.15 10.01 0.77
C VAL A 93 0.61 8.56 0.82
N GLU A 94 -0.32 7.60 0.88
CA GLU A 94 0.00 6.16 0.87
C GLU A 94 0.76 5.76 -0.41
N ILE A 95 0.29 6.19 -1.58
CA ILE A 95 0.95 5.90 -2.87
C ILE A 95 2.36 6.50 -2.91
N ASN A 96 2.55 7.72 -2.44
CA ASN A 96 3.86 8.36 -2.41
C ASN A 96 4.83 7.63 -1.46
N LEU A 97 4.37 7.26 -0.26
CA LEU A 97 5.17 6.50 0.70
C LEU A 97 5.54 5.11 0.17
N ALA A 98 4.57 4.40 -0.43
CA ALA A 98 4.81 3.13 -1.11
C ALA A 98 5.84 3.26 -2.24
N THR A 99 5.74 4.34 -3.03
CA THR A 99 6.68 4.62 -4.13
C THR A 99 8.10 4.86 -3.60
N ILE A 100 8.24 5.65 -2.54
CA ILE A 100 9.53 5.92 -1.90
C ILE A 100 10.12 4.63 -1.31
N ALA A 101 9.31 3.87 -0.57
CA ALA A 101 9.73 2.63 0.08
C ALA A 101 10.17 1.58 -0.93
N SER A 102 9.36 1.33 -1.97
CA SER A 102 9.74 0.43 -3.07
C SER A 102 10.98 0.91 -3.82
N TYR A 103 11.16 2.22 -4.01
CA TYR A 103 12.38 2.73 -4.64
C TYR A 103 13.63 2.46 -3.78
N LYS A 104 13.57 2.81 -2.48
CA LYS A 104 14.73 2.78 -1.58
C LYS A 104 15.07 1.37 -1.13
N ASP A 105 14.09 0.63 -0.62
CA ASP A 105 14.31 -0.67 0.01
C ASP A 105 14.04 -1.84 -0.94
N GLY A 106 13.52 -1.56 -2.13
CA GLY A 106 13.06 -2.59 -3.05
C GLY A 106 11.75 -3.25 -2.60
N GLY A 107 11.37 -4.30 -3.32
CA GLY A 107 10.12 -5.02 -3.07
C GLY A 107 8.89 -4.26 -3.54
N VAL A 108 7.80 -5.01 -3.78
CA VAL A 108 6.50 -4.42 -4.11
C VAL A 108 5.86 -3.91 -2.82
N SER A 109 5.27 -2.73 -2.87
CA SER A 109 4.41 -2.21 -1.80
C SER A 109 2.96 -2.30 -2.23
N ALA A 110 2.08 -2.76 -1.35
CA ALA A 110 0.64 -2.62 -1.53
C ALA A 110 0.14 -1.32 -0.90
N VAL A 111 -0.93 -0.78 -1.44
CA VAL A 111 -1.62 0.40 -0.93
C VAL A 111 -3.12 0.10 -0.89
N VAL A 112 -3.77 0.37 0.24
CA VAL A 112 -5.19 0.08 0.45
C VAL A 112 -5.93 1.32 0.94
N TYR A 113 -6.77 1.90 0.09
CA TYR A 113 -7.54 3.11 0.37
C TYR A 113 -9.02 2.96 0.04
N ALA A 114 -9.84 3.78 0.69
CA ALA A 114 -11.27 3.85 0.45
C ALA A 114 -11.61 4.79 -0.72
N GLY A 115 -12.51 4.35 -1.60
CA GLY A 115 -13.15 5.18 -2.60
C GLY A 115 -14.27 6.03 -2.00
N THR A 116 -14.70 7.07 -2.72
CA THR A 116 -15.81 7.94 -2.31
C THR A 116 -17.16 7.22 -2.25
N ASP A 117 -17.27 6.08 -2.91
CA ASP A 117 -18.43 5.16 -2.89
C ASP A 117 -18.38 4.17 -1.72
N GLY A 118 -17.36 4.24 -0.85
CA GLY A 118 -17.15 3.33 0.25
C GLY A 118 -16.57 1.97 -0.16
N SER A 119 -16.17 1.78 -1.42
CA SER A 119 -15.38 0.63 -1.84
C SER A 119 -13.94 0.73 -1.31
N LEU A 120 -13.24 -0.40 -1.23
CA LEU A 120 -11.79 -0.42 -0.97
C LEU A 120 -11.02 -0.78 -2.23
N THR A 121 -9.95 -0.05 -2.51
CA THR A 121 -9.04 -0.33 -3.62
C THR A 121 -7.74 -0.90 -3.09
N VAL A 122 -7.21 -1.92 -3.76
CA VAL A 122 -5.86 -2.45 -3.53
C VAL A 122 -5.02 -2.11 -4.76
N GLN A 123 -3.90 -1.42 -4.55
CA GLN A 123 -2.97 -1.06 -5.61
C GLN A 123 -1.57 -1.58 -5.30
N MET A 124 -0.92 -2.19 -6.29
CA MET A 124 0.47 -2.62 -6.19
C MET A 124 1.41 -1.55 -6.77
N VAL A 125 2.38 -1.14 -5.97
CA VAL A 125 3.44 -0.20 -6.32
C VAL A 125 4.74 -0.97 -6.44
N ARG A 126 5.26 -1.07 -7.67
CA ARG A 126 6.46 -1.83 -7.97
C ARG A 126 7.71 -0.96 -7.90
N PRO A 127 8.85 -1.52 -7.49
CA PRO A 127 10.12 -0.81 -7.58
C PRO A 127 10.49 -0.62 -9.06
N PRO A 128 11.16 0.48 -9.43
CA PRO A 128 11.78 0.58 -10.75
C PRO A 128 12.90 -0.45 -10.89
N ASP A 129 13.15 -0.91 -12.12
CA ASP A 129 14.30 -1.77 -12.42
C ASP A 129 15.64 -1.02 -12.29
N ASP A 130 16.75 -1.78 -12.24
CA ASP A 130 18.10 -1.23 -12.06
C ASP A 130 18.51 -0.30 -13.20
N ALA A 131 18.08 -0.58 -14.43
CA ALA A 131 18.35 0.28 -15.58
C ALA A 131 17.67 1.65 -15.42
N ARG A 132 16.44 1.68 -14.89
CA ARG A 132 15.72 2.91 -14.57
C ARG A 132 16.36 3.64 -13.40
N LYS A 133 16.79 2.93 -12.35
CA LYS A 133 17.54 3.55 -11.24
C LYS A 133 18.84 4.19 -11.72
N ALA A 134 19.62 3.50 -12.56
CA ALA A 134 20.84 4.02 -13.15
C ALA A 134 20.60 5.30 -13.98
N LYS A 135 19.54 5.31 -14.81
CA LYS A 135 19.12 6.51 -15.56
C LYS A 135 18.69 7.66 -14.65
N ASN A 136 17.98 7.37 -13.56
CA ASN A 136 17.63 8.39 -12.58
C ASN A 136 18.87 8.98 -11.92
N SER A 137 19.85 8.15 -11.56
CA SER A 137 21.09 8.61 -10.91
C SER A 137 21.91 9.56 -11.77
N GLN A 138 21.87 9.42 -13.10
CA GLN A 138 22.54 10.34 -14.03
C GLN A 138 21.94 11.75 -14.02
N ASN A 139 20.62 11.88 -13.85
CA ASN A 139 19.91 13.15 -13.99
C ASN A 139 19.48 13.75 -12.66
N ARG A 140 19.33 12.93 -11.62
CA ARG A 140 18.68 13.27 -10.34
C ARG A 140 19.45 12.81 -9.10
N GLY A 141 20.65 12.26 -9.25
CA GLY A 141 21.45 11.74 -8.15
C GLY A 141 20.94 10.41 -7.57
N ALA A 142 21.63 9.89 -6.55
CA ALA A 142 21.36 8.56 -5.99
C ALA A 142 19.92 8.43 -5.43
N ASP A 143 19.41 9.49 -4.79
CA ASP A 143 18.04 9.56 -4.29
C ASP A 143 17.24 10.63 -5.06
N PRO A 144 16.36 10.22 -5.99
CA PRO A 144 15.58 11.16 -6.80
C PRO A 144 14.56 11.95 -5.99
N PHE A 145 14.24 11.55 -4.75
CA PHE A 145 13.30 12.26 -3.89
C PHE A 145 13.94 13.43 -3.14
N THR A 146 15.27 13.53 -3.15
CA THR A 146 16.01 14.67 -2.59
C THR A 146 16.55 15.62 -3.66
N PHE A 147 16.35 15.28 -4.93
CA PHE A 147 16.81 16.10 -6.05
C PHE A 147 16.17 17.49 -6.03
N GLY A 148 17.01 18.53 -6.08
CA GLY A 148 16.56 19.92 -6.01
C GLY A 148 16.14 20.37 -4.61
N SER A 149 16.26 19.52 -3.58
CA SER A 149 16.11 19.95 -2.18
C SER A 149 17.20 20.99 -1.85
N PRO A 150 16.89 22.05 -1.07
CA PRO A 150 17.88 23.03 -0.60
C PRO A 150 19.05 22.40 0.17
N THR A 151 18.84 21.24 0.79
CA THR A 151 19.88 20.48 1.52
C THR A 151 20.65 19.48 0.64
N GLY A 152 20.32 19.42 -0.65
CA GLY A 152 21.10 18.83 -1.74
C GLY A 152 21.96 17.62 -1.41
N GLY A 153 21.36 16.51 -0.97
CA GLY A 153 22.02 15.20 -0.93
C GLY A 153 23.39 15.18 -0.22
N ALA A 154 23.62 16.04 0.78
CA ALA A 154 24.81 15.91 1.61
C ALA A 154 24.76 14.55 2.32
N PRO A 155 25.87 13.78 2.35
CA PRO A 155 25.92 12.58 3.16
C PRO A 155 25.64 12.99 4.61
N ALA A 156 24.76 12.24 5.29
CA ALA A 156 24.59 12.39 6.72
C ALA A 156 25.96 12.19 7.38
N GLU A 157 26.39 13.16 8.17
CA GLU A 157 27.61 13.12 8.98
C GLU A 157 27.49 12.08 10.10
#